data_AF-V6JW51-F1
#
_entry.id   AF-V6JW51-F1
#
_cell.length_a   1.000
_cell.length_b   1.000
_cell.length_c   1.000
_cell.angle_alpha   90.00
_cell.angle_beta   90.00
_cell.angle_gamma   90.00
#
_symmetry.space_group_name_H-M   'P 1'
#
loop_
_entity.id
_entity.type
_entity.pdbx_description
1 polymer ?
#
loop_
_entity_poly.entity_id
_entity_poly.type
_entity_poly.pdbx_seq_one_letter_code
_entity_poly.pdbx_strand_id
1 'polypeptide(L)'
;MIAPIMTEPGGPAWRQTTFFPFAQASRCGRGEVLDVRVDSPTYETRKYGETDLLHASAVRAADGTVTVFAVNRSRTDALPLEVTLTGMELTTVAEHSALADADPDARNTLDDPGRVAPHPVEGTTVADGTLTAVLEPLSWNVIRLA
;
A
#
# COMPACT_ATOMS: atom_id res chain seq x y z
N MET A 1 -15.61 -10.98 15.18
CA MET A 1 -14.23 -11.52 15.25
C MET A 1 -13.32 -10.48 14.59
N ILE A 2 -12.16 -10.18 15.21
CA ILE A 2 -11.33 -8.98 14.92
C ILE A 2 -9.84 -9.31 14.72
N ALA A 3 -9.50 -10.58 14.45
CA ALA A 3 -8.12 -11.04 14.36
C ALA A 3 -7.65 -11.17 12.89
N PRO A 4 -6.36 -10.90 12.58
CA PRO A 4 -5.82 -11.04 11.22
C PRO A 4 -5.54 -12.50 10.82
N ILE A 5 -5.53 -13.43 11.77
CA ILE A 5 -5.31 -14.86 11.53
C ILE A 5 -6.51 -15.62 12.08
N MET A 6 -7.02 -16.55 11.28
CA MET A 6 -8.16 -17.40 11.59
C MET A 6 -7.77 -18.87 11.62
N THR A 7 -8.48 -19.67 12.40
CA THR A 7 -8.25 -21.11 12.55
C THR A 7 -9.58 -21.85 12.58
N GLU A 8 -9.67 -22.99 11.90
CA GLU A 8 -10.80 -23.92 12.03
C GLU A 8 -10.42 -25.02 13.05
N PRO A 9 -11.29 -25.40 14.02
CA PRO A 9 -11.00 -26.50 14.94
C PRO A 9 -10.65 -27.80 14.20
N GLY A 10 -9.44 -28.31 14.41
CA GLY A 10 -8.94 -29.50 13.71
C GLY A 10 -8.65 -29.29 12.21
N GLY A 11 -8.77 -28.05 11.73
CA GLY A 11 -8.57 -27.66 10.34
C GLY A 11 -7.42 -26.67 10.16
N PRO A 12 -7.33 -26.03 8.98
CA PRO A 12 -6.23 -25.15 8.64
C PRO A 12 -6.39 -23.77 9.31
N ALA A 13 -5.27 -23.03 9.32
CA ALA A 13 -5.26 -21.61 9.63
C ALA A 13 -5.17 -20.80 8.33
N TRP A 14 -5.81 -19.63 8.27
CA TRP A 14 -5.74 -18.74 7.11
C TRP A 14 -5.64 -17.27 7.50
N ARG A 15 -5.23 -16.46 6.53
CA ARG A 15 -4.99 -15.02 6.69
C ARG A 15 -6.23 -14.25 6.30
N GLN A 16 -6.67 -13.35 7.18
CA GLN A 16 -7.68 -12.35 6.84
C GLN A 16 -7.05 -11.21 6.03
N THR A 17 -7.88 -10.40 5.37
CA THR A 17 -7.41 -9.29 4.51
C THR A 17 -6.53 -8.30 5.28
N THR A 18 -6.85 -8.04 6.55
CA THR A 18 -6.11 -7.14 7.45
C THR A 18 -4.73 -7.67 7.85
N PHE A 19 -4.43 -8.96 7.63
CA PHE A 19 -3.10 -9.53 7.89
C PHE A 19 -2.02 -8.86 7.03
N PHE A 20 -2.30 -8.63 5.75
CA PHE A 20 -1.27 -8.25 4.78
C PHE A 20 -0.73 -6.84 5.00
N PRO A 21 -1.55 -5.79 5.19
CA PRO A 21 -1.02 -4.47 5.49
C PRO A 21 -0.20 -4.46 6.77
N PHE A 22 -0.66 -5.15 7.82
CA PHE A 22 0.08 -5.26 9.08
C PHE A 22 1.44 -5.97 8.89
N ALA A 23 1.45 -7.11 8.18
CA ALA A 23 2.67 -7.87 7.93
C ALA A 23 3.67 -7.08 7.07
N GLN A 24 3.21 -6.37 6.04
CA GLN A 24 4.06 -5.54 5.18
C GLN A 24 4.61 -4.32 5.93
N ALA A 25 3.80 -3.63 6.72
CA ALA A 25 4.25 -2.52 7.56
C ALA A 25 5.29 -2.99 8.60
N SER A 26 5.06 -4.15 9.24
CA SER A 26 6.00 -4.73 10.21
C SER A 26 7.35 -5.13 9.58
N ARG A 27 7.32 -5.59 8.32
CA ARG A 27 8.50 -6.03 7.57
C ARG A 27 9.29 -4.84 6.99
N CYS A 28 8.61 -3.91 6.34
CA CYS A 28 9.23 -2.87 5.53
C CYS A 28 9.27 -1.49 6.21
N GLY A 29 8.53 -1.30 7.31
CA GLY A 29 8.47 -0.04 8.05
C GLY A 29 9.51 0.09 9.17
N ARG A 30 10.71 -0.46 8.98
CA ARG A 30 11.80 -0.40 9.98
C ARG A 30 12.87 0.60 9.57
N GLY A 31 13.13 1.57 10.44
CA GLY A 31 14.14 2.59 10.22
C GLY A 31 13.62 3.97 10.61
N GLU A 32 14.01 4.98 9.84
CA GLU A 32 13.63 6.38 10.06
C GLU A 32 12.39 6.75 9.23
N VAL A 33 11.37 7.30 9.88
CA VAL A 33 10.20 7.84 9.16
C VAL A 33 10.60 9.17 8.52
N LEU A 34 10.32 9.30 7.22
CA LEU A 34 10.58 10.52 6.46
C LEU A 34 9.39 11.48 6.57
N ASP A 35 9.69 12.78 6.52
CA ASP A 35 8.67 13.83 6.44
C ASP A 35 8.12 13.91 5.01
N VAL A 36 6.99 13.25 4.77
CA VAL A 36 6.32 13.19 3.46
C VAL A 36 5.38 14.38 3.30
N ARG A 37 5.62 15.19 2.28
CA ARG A 37 4.74 16.29 1.88
C ARG A 37 3.79 15.79 0.79
N VAL A 38 2.54 15.57 1.18
CA VAL A 38 1.50 15.05 0.29
C VAL A 38 0.69 16.20 -0.29
N ASP A 39 0.58 16.24 -1.61
CA ASP A 39 -0.42 16.99 -2.35
C ASP A 39 -1.33 15.98 -3.05
N SER A 40 -2.64 16.10 -2.88
CA SER A 40 -3.62 15.11 -3.31
C SER A 40 -4.92 15.78 -3.70
N PRO A 41 -5.63 15.26 -4.73
CA PRO A 41 -7.04 15.58 -4.90
C PRO A 41 -7.83 15.15 -3.66
N THR A 42 -8.95 15.82 -3.41
CA THR A 42 -9.82 15.58 -2.25
C THR A 42 -11.15 14.97 -2.67
N TYR A 43 -11.87 14.40 -1.70
CA TYR A 43 -13.25 13.95 -1.85
C TYR A 43 -14.07 14.31 -0.61
N GLU A 44 -15.38 14.52 -0.79
CA GLU A 44 -16.28 14.84 0.30
C GLU A 44 -16.74 13.59 1.05
N THR A 45 -16.65 13.65 2.38
CA THR A 45 -17.19 12.64 3.28
C THR A 45 -18.35 13.24 4.07
N ARG A 46 -19.41 12.43 4.29
CA ARG A 46 -20.61 12.89 5.03
C ARG A 46 -20.31 13.39 6.45
N LYS A 47 -19.28 12.83 7.09
CA LYS A 47 -18.98 13.09 8.51
C LYS A 47 -17.80 14.04 8.72
N TYR A 48 -16.81 14.03 7.82
CA TYR A 48 -15.55 14.74 8.02
C TYR A 48 -15.31 15.85 6.98
N GLY A 49 -16.26 16.09 6.06
CA GLY A 49 -16.09 17.06 4.99
C GLY A 49 -15.06 16.59 3.96
N GLU A 50 -14.35 17.52 3.34
CA GLU A 50 -13.30 17.23 2.36
C GLU A 50 -12.10 16.53 3.01
N THR A 51 -11.56 15.54 2.32
CA THR A 51 -10.44 14.73 2.79
C THR A 51 -9.65 14.21 1.60
N ASP A 52 -8.34 14.00 1.74
CA ASP A 52 -7.47 13.62 0.62
C ASP A 52 -7.85 12.25 0.02
N LEU A 53 -7.57 11.99 -1.25
CA LEU A 53 -7.64 10.65 -1.82
C LEU A 53 -6.42 9.81 -1.47
N LEU A 54 -5.23 10.44 -1.44
CA LEU A 54 -3.97 9.80 -1.06
C LEU A 54 -3.76 9.87 0.45
N HIS A 55 -3.29 8.78 1.04
CA HIS A 55 -2.56 8.82 2.29
C HIS A 55 -1.22 8.13 2.10
N ALA A 56 -0.12 8.80 2.42
CA ALA A 56 1.21 8.26 2.18
C ALA A 56 2.15 8.47 3.38
N SER A 57 3.06 7.52 3.57
CA SER A 57 4.19 7.62 4.50
C SER A 57 5.40 6.94 3.89
N ALA A 58 6.60 7.33 4.30
CA ALA A 58 7.82 6.72 3.82
C ALA A 58 8.78 6.42 4.98
N VAL A 59 9.47 5.29 4.88
CA VAL A 59 10.45 4.85 5.86
C VAL A 59 11.76 4.53 5.15
N ARG A 60 12.86 5.08 5.65
CA ARG A 60 14.22 4.78 5.21
C ARG A 60 14.85 3.74 6.12
N ALA A 61 15.21 2.60 5.57
CA ALA A 61 15.92 1.54 6.27
C ALA A 61 17.41 1.88 6.44
N ALA A 62 18.10 1.15 7.32
CA ALA A 62 19.51 1.34 7.61
C ALA A 62 20.44 1.07 6.41
N ASP A 63 20.00 0.25 5.46
CA ASP A 63 20.72 -0.05 4.22
C ASP A 63 20.51 1.00 3.11
N GLY A 64 19.72 2.04 3.38
CA GLY A 64 19.40 3.11 2.43
C GLY A 64 18.11 2.90 1.65
N THR A 65 17.53 1.69 1.66
CA THR A 65 16.24 1.39 1.01
C THR A 65 15.15 2.31 1.54
N VAL A 66 14.31 2.85 0.66
CA VAL A 66 13.11 3.58 1.07
C VAL A 66 11.85 2.79 0.72
N THR A 67 10.96 2.63 1.68
CA THR A 67 9.63 2.07 1.46
C THR A 67 8.59 3.17 1.54
N VAL A 68 7.83 3.37 0.47
CA VAL A 68 6.63 4.22 0.43
C VAL A 68 5.41 3.34 0.65
N PHE A 69 4.64 3.65 1.68
CA PHE A 69 3.31 3.09 1.91
C PHE A 69 2.28 4.10 1.44
N ALA A 70 1.40 3.71 0.52
CA ALA A 70 0.40 4.60 -0.06
C ALA A 70 -0.99 3.95 -0.10
N VAL A 71 -2.03 4.71 0.25
CA VAL A 71 -3.42 4.29 0.17
C VAL A 71 -4.16 5.18 -0.82
N ASN A 72 -4.80 4.59 -1.82
CA ASN A 72 -5.79 5.27 -2.64
C ASN A 72 -7.18 5.03 -2.04
N ARG A 73 -7.81 6.09 -1.54
CA ARG A 73 -9.15 6.04 -0.94
C ARG A 73 -10.29 6.21 -1.93
N SER A 74 -9.99 6.48 -3.21
CA SER A 74 -11.02 6.48 -4.23
C SER A 74 -11.61 5.09 -4.35
N ARG A 75 -12.94 4.99 -4.36
CA ARG A 75 -13.65 3.71 -4.51
C ARG A 75 -13.70 3.24 -5.96
N THR A 76 -13.37 4.12 -6.90
CA THR A 76 -13.66 3.93 -8.33
C THR A 76 -12.47 4.26 -9.21
N ASP A 77 -11.70 5.28 -8.84
CA ASP A 77 -10.71 5.87 -9.75
C ASP A 77 -9.30 5.47 -9.36
N ALA A 78 -8.52 5.09 -10.38
CA ALA A 78 -7.10 4.94 -10.23
C ALA A 78 -6.45 6.31 -9.94
N LEU A 79 -5.39 6.31 -9.13
CA LEU A 79 -4.72 7.52 -8.70
C LEU A 79 -3.28 7.54 -9.23
N PRO A 80 -2.95 8.40 -10.20
CA PRO A 80 -1.56 8.66 -10.57
C PRO A 80 -0.78 9.17 -9.35
N LEU A 81 0.38 8.58 -9.11
CA LEU A 81 1.28 8.94 -8.03
C LEU A 81 2.61 9.39 -8.62
N GLU A 82 3.06 10.57 -8.22
CA GLU A 82 4.42 11.06 -8.44
C GLU A 82 5.09 11.30 -7.09
N VAL A 83 6.33 10.83 -6.93
CA VAL A 83 7.12 11.09 -5.72
C VAL A 83 8.48 11.62 -6.14
N THR A 84 8.76 12.86 -5.75
CA THR A 84 10.06 13.49 -5.93
C THR A 84 11.03 13.01 -4.86
N LEU A 85 12.14 12.40 -5.29
CA LEU A 85 13.18 11.80 -4.46
C LEU A 85 14.45 12.66 -4.39
N THR A 86 14.33 13.97 -4.63
CA THR A 86 15.47 14.90 -4.68
C THR A 86 16.36 14.76 -3.45
N GLY A 87 17.65 14.57 -3.69
CA GLY A 87 18.65 14.39 -2.62
C GLY A 87 18.76 12.96 -2.11
N MET A 88 18.07 12.00 -2.72
CA MET A 88 18.22 10.57 -2.47
C MET A 88 18.86 9.87 -3.67
N GLU A 89 19.74 8.91 -3.42
CA GLU A 89 20.40 8.10 -4.46
C GLU A 89 19.58 6.84 -4.80
N LEU A 90 18.25 6.99 -4.91
CA LEU A 90 17.32 5.89 -5.22
C LEU A 90 17.08 5.86 -6.72
N THR A 91 17.42 4.75 -7.36
CA THR A 91 17.41 4.66 -8.84
C THR A 91 16.60 3.48 -9.36
N THR A 92 16.24 2.54 -8.49
CA THR A 92 15.57 1.30 -8.88
C THR A 92 14.32 1.06 -8.04
N VAL A 93 13.23 0.65 -8.70
CA VAL A 93 12.06 0.06 -8.03
C VAL A 93 12.39 -1.39 -7.72
N ALA A 94 12.64 -1.70 -6.45
CA ALA A 94 12.92 -3.06 -6.00
C ALA A 94 11.63 -3.92 -5.96
N GLU A 95 10.50 -3.32 -5.60
CA GLU A 95 9.20 -3.99 -5.48
C GLU A 95 8.08 -2.95 -5.52
N HIS A 96 6.98 -3.24 -6.22
CA HIS A 96 5.70 -2.58 -5.97
C HIS A 96 4.63 -3.66 -5.84
N SER A 97 4.00 -3.73 -4.68
CA SER A 97 2.83 -4.57 -4.45
C SER A 97 1.60 -3.74 -4.06
N ALA A 98 0.44 -4.10 -4.58
CA ALA A 98 -0.85 -3.58 -4.16
C ALA A 98 -1.69 -4.68 -3.50
N LEU A 99 -2.54 -4.29 -2.56
CA LEU A 99 -3.65 -5.08 -2.06
C LEU A 99 -4.93 -4.35 -2.44
N ALA A 100 -5.68 -4.90 -3.39
CA ALA A 100 -6.93 -4.36 -3.88
C ALA A 100 -7.85 -5.51 -4.34
N ASP A 101 -9.15 -5.25 -4.37
CA ASP A 101 -10.16 -6.12 -4.99
C ASP A 101 -11.24 -5.20 -5.60
N ALA A 102 -11.83 -5.61 -6.72
CA ALA A 102 -12.91 -4.87 -7.35
C ALA A 102 -14.19 -4.87 -6.48
N ASP A 103 -14.36 -5.89 -5.64
CA ASP A 103 -15.42 -5.99 -4.65
C ASP A 103 -14.93 -5.44 -3.28
N PRO A 104 -15.42 -4.27 -2.84
CA PRO A 104 -15.01 -3.67 -1.56
C PRO A 104 -15.45 -4.49 -0.34
N ASP A 105 -16.38 -5.43 -0.51
CA ASP A 105 -16.87 -6.32 0.54
C ASP A 105 -16.22 -7.71 0.48
N ALA A 106 -15.22 -7.91 -0.39
CA ALA A 106 -14.48 -9.16 -0.53
C ALA A 106 -13.78 -9.56 0.78
N ARG A 107 -13.76 -10.88 1.04
CA ARG A 107 -13.19 -11.46 2.26
C ARG A 107 -12.45 -12.74 1.94
N ASN A 108 -11.44 -13.03 2.76
CA ASN A 108 -10.77 -14.32 2.75
C ASN A 108 -11.53 -15.30 3.64
N THR A 109 -12.07 -16.33 3.02
CA THR A 109 -12.80 -17.41 3.70
C THR A 109 -11.90 -18.64 3.86
N LEU A 110 -12.41 -19.68 4.51
CA LEU A 110 -11.72 -20.96 4.57
C LEU A 110 -11.56 -21.58 3.17
N ASP A 111 -12.61 -21.47 2.33
CA ASP A 111 -12.65 -22.05 0.98
C ASP A 111 -11.84 -21.23 -0.04
N ASP A 112 -11.75 -19.92 0.17
CA ASP A 112 -10.97 -18.99 -0.66
C ASP A 112 -10.12 -18.05 0.22
N PRO A 113 -9.02 -18.57 0.82
CA PRO A 113 -8.21 -17.82 1.77
C PRO A 113 -7.31 -16.77 1.10
N GLY A 114 -7.24 -16.76 -0.23
CA GLY A 114 -6.35 -15.94 -1.04
C GLY A 114 -7.03 -14.91 -1.92
N ARG A 115 -8.37 -14.78 -1.86
CA ARG A 115 -9.14 -13.84 -2.69
C ARG A 115 -8.56 -12.44 -2.68
N VAL A 116 -8.32 -11.91 -1.48
CA VAL A 116 -7.73 -10.59 -1.25
C VAL A 116 -6.33 -10.80 -0.66
N ALA A 117 -5.34 -10.75 -1.54
CA ALA A 117 -3.92 -10.90 -1.21
C ALA A 117 -3.08 -9.92 -2.03
N PRO A 118 -1.88 -9.52 -1.56
CA PRO A 118 -1.06 -8.60 -2.31
C PRO A 118 -0.61 -9.19 -3.64
N HIS A 119 -0.67 -8.40 -4.69
CA HIS A 119 -0.19 -8.73 -6.03
C HIS A 119 0.85 -7.71 -6.50
N PRO A 120 1.80 -8.11 -7.37
CA PRO A 120 2.75 -7.17 -7.96
C PRO A 120 2.03 -6.18 -8.88
N VAL A 121 2.50 -4.93 -8.87
CA VAL A 121 2.03 -3.88 -9.77
C VAL A 121 3.13 -3.56 -10.77
N GLU A 122 2.79 -3.64 -12.05
CA GLU A 122 3.68 -3.36 -13.17
C GLU A 122 3.66 -1.87 -13.56
N GLY A 123 4.70 -1.41 -14.25
CA GLY A 123 4.75 -0.05 -14.82
C GLY A 123 5.14 1.05 -13.83
N THR A 124 5.54 0.70 -12.61
CA THR A 124 6.13 1.65 -11.67
C THR A 124 7.59 1.88 -12.02
N THR A 125 7.97 3.15 -12.13
CA THR A 125 9.29 3.53 -12.67
C THR A 125 9.94 4.61 -11.81
N VAL A 126 11.27 4.61 -11.78
CA VAL A 126 12.06 5.71 -11.23
C VAL A 126 12.97 6.22 -12.33
N ALA A 127 12.87 7.51 -12.63
CA ALA A 127 13.72 8.19 -13.60
C ALA A 127 13.98 9.61 -13.12
N ASP A 128 15.22 10.09 -13.28
CA ASP A 128 15.62 11.47 -12.99
C ASP A 128 15.23 11.97 -11.59
N GLY A 129 15.26 11.07 -10.59
CA GLY A 129 14.91 11.38 -9.21
C GLY A 129 13.41 11.44 -8.92
N THR A 130 12.57 10.93 -9.83
CA THR A 130 11.11 10.89 -9.68
C THR A 130 10.60 9.46 -9.83
N LEU A 131 9.83 9.01 -8.84
CA LEU A 131 9.03 7.79 -8.91
C LEU A 131 7.67 8.12 -9.55
N THR A 132 7.25 7.33 -10.53
CA THR A 132 5.90 7.40 -11.12
C THR A 132 5.21 6.04 -11.00
N ALA A 133 3.97 6.04 -10.51
CA ALA A 133 3.12 4.86 -10.38
C ALA A 133 1.64 5.21 -10.65
N VAL A 134 0.81 4.18 -10.84
CA VAL A 134 -0.65 4.32 -10.83
C VAL A 134 -1.19 3.40 -9.76
N LEU A 135 -1.90 3.95 -8.77
CA LEU A 135 -2.48 3.21 -7.67
C LEU A 135 -3.90 2.79 -8.03
N GLU A 136 -4.21 1.51 -7.87
CA GLU A 136 -5.55 0.97 -8.10
C GLU A 136 -6.60 1.64 -7.19
N PRO A 137 -7.90 1.66 -7.56
CA PRO A 137 -8.95 2.08 -6.64
C PRO A 137 -8.94 1.25 -5.36
N LEU A 138 -9.25 1.88 -4.23
CA LEU A 138 -9.39 1.24 -2.92
C LEU A 138 -8.20 0.33 -2.56
N SER A 139 -6.99 0.82 -2.80
CA SER A 139 -5.78 0.00 -2.71
C SER A 139 -4.87 0.42 -1.57
N TRP A 140 -4.18 -0.57 -1.01
CA TRP A 140 -3.00 -0.39 -0.16
C TRP A 140 -1.76 -0.78 -0.98
N ASN A 141 -0.76 0.10 -1.03
CA ASN A 141 0.40 -0.03 -1.89
C ASN A 141 1.68 0.04 -1.06
N VAL A 142 2.64 -0.82 -1.40
CA VAL A 142 3.98 -0.87 -0.82
C VAL A 142 4.98 -0.81 -1.95
N ILE A 143 5.71 0.30 -2.04
CA ILE A 143 6.71 0.55 -3.08
C ILE A 143 8.07 0.64 -2.41
N ARG A 144 9.01 -0.23 -2.81
CA ARG A 144 10.37 -0.28 -2.27
C ARG A 144 11.35 0.22 -3.32
N LEU A 145 12.23 1.12 -2.90
CA LEU A 145 13.19 1.83 -3.73
C LEU A 145 14.60 1.56 -3.22
N ALA A 146 15.54 1.33 -4.14
CA ALA A 146 16.96 1.12 -3.87
C ALA A 146 17.84 2.00 -4.76
#